data_AF-A0A926ADJ0-F1
#
_entry.id   AF-A0A926ADJ0-F1
#
_cell.length_a   1.000
_cell.length_b   1.000
_cell.length_c   1.000
_cell.angle_alpha   90.00
_cell.angle_beta   90.00
_cell.angle_gamma   90.00
#
_symmetry.space_group_name_H-M   'P 1'
#
loop_
_entity.id
_entity.type
_entity.pdbx_description
1 polymer ?
#
loop_
_entity_poly.entity_id
_entity_poly.type
_entity_poly.pdbx_seq_one_letter_code
_entity_poly.pdbx_strand_id
1 'polypeptide(L)'
;MFKAFTLVELLVVIAITAVLAALLIPSLSRGKAKAADVMCLSNLKQLQTCWQLYTMGNDDRLAPNNSVVAVPGSTNSLTASASWCAGSPRHDSSTISIEMGVLFTYNRSVGIYRCPADKSTIEDKAGNLLPQPRNRSYNLSQSLNGFPEYDPVMRDYIPTFKKLALITEPDPVNCLVFVDEHADTMYDALFGMPTDHYDGSQTWWDLPANRHSQGANFSFADGHVERLKWEIPKTFRYWVQSVPPEELPDWNRVKAGLKQKM
;
A
#
# COMPACT_ATOMS: atom_id res chain seq x y z
N MET A 1 -27.72 42.40 -38.11
CA MET A 1 -26.32 42.56 -38.56
C MET A 1 -25.42 42.37 -37.34
N PHE A 2 -24.82 41.19 -37.18
CA PHE A 2 -23.89 40.95 -36.06
C PHE A 2 -22.58 41.65 -36.37
N LYS A 3 -22.09 42.50 -35.44
CA LYS A 3 -20.76 43.12 -35.56
C LYS A 3 -19.71 42.00 -35.58
N ALA A 4 -18.83 42.03 -36.58
CA ALA A 4 -17.70 41.12 -36.65
C ALA A 4 -16.68 41.47 -35.56
N PHE A 5 -16.20 40.45 -34.85
CA PHE A 5 -15.18 40.59 -33.81
C PHE A 5 -13.85 41.05 -34.42
N THR A 6 -13.18 42.03 -33.81
CA THR A 6 -11.87 42.47 -34.28
C THR A 6 -10.76 41.52 -33.80
N LEU A 7 -9.65 41.47 -34.55
CA LEU A 7 -8.49 40.66 -34.20
C LEU A 7 -7.90 41.05 -32.83
N VAL A 8 -7.94 42.35 -32.49
CA VAL A 8 -7.47 42.87 -31.20
C VAL A 8 -8.37 42.42 -30.06
N GLU A 9 -9.70 42.49 -30.22
CA GLU A 9 -10.64 42.02 -29.19
C GLU A 9 -10.45 40.51 -28.92
N LEU A 10 -10.24 39.70 -29.96
CA LEU A 10 -9.96 38.27 -29.80
C LEU A 10 -8.64 38.03 -29.05
N LEU A 11 -7.59 38.78 -29.40
CA LEU A 11 -6.27 38.68 -28.78
C LEU A 11 -6.31 39.00 -27.28
N VAL A 12 -7.04 40.05 -26.89
CA VAL A 12 -7.20 40.44 -25.48
C VAL A 12 -7.93 39.35 -24.69
N VAL A 13 -8.98 38.75 -25.26
CA VAL A 13 -9.75 37.68 -24.59
C VAL A 13 -8.89 36.44 -24.36
N ILE A 14 -8.13 36.00 -25.36
CA ILE A 14 -7.25 34.83 -25.19
C ILE A 14 -6.11 35.12 -24.21
N ALA A 15 -5.57 36.35 -24.21
CA ALA A 15 -4.55 36.76 -23.26
C ALA A 15 -5.05 36.72 -21.81
N ILE A 16 -6.25 37.26 -21.55
CA ILE A 16 -6.87 37.22 -20.23
C ILE A 16 -7.17 35.77 -19.82
N THR A 17 -7.72 34.96 -20.73
CA THR A 17 -8.02 33.54 -20.46
C THR A 17 -6.74 32.75 -20.13
N ALA A 18 -5.64 33.01 -20.84
CA ALA A 18 -4.36 32.38 -20.59
C ALA A 18 -3.79 32.73 -19.21
N VAL A 19 -3.88 34.00 -18.79
CA VAL A 19 -3.44 34.44 -17.45
C VAL A 19 -4.28 33.78 -16.35
N LEU A 20 -5.61 33.76 -16.51
CA LEU A 20 -6.50 33.12 -15.54
C LEU A 20 -6.23 31.61 -15.44
N ALA A 21 -6.07 30.93 -16.58
CA ALA A 21 -5.74 29.51 -16.61
C ALA A 21 -4.39 29.22 -15.94
N ALA A 22 -3.36 30.04 -16.19
CA ALA A 22 -2.04 29.88 -15.59
C ALA A 22 -2.06 29.95 -14.06
N LEU A 23 -2.94 30.78 -13.47
CA LEU A 23 -3.11 30.87 -12.02
C LEU A 23 -3.94 29.71 -11.44
N LEU A 24 -4.88 29.18 -12.22
CA LEU A 24 -5.77 28.09 -11.77
C LEU A 24 -5.13 26.71 -11.84
N ILE A 25 -4.28 26.43 -12.84
CA ILE A 25 -3.68 25.10 -13.06
C ILE A 25 -2.89 24.61 -11.83
N PRO A 26 -2.03 25.40 -11.17
CA PRO A 26 -1.28 24.96 -9.99
C PRO A 26 -2.19 24.69 -8.77
N SER A 27 -3.28 25.46 -8.63
CA SER A 27 -4.25 25.27 -7.55
C SER A 27 -5.06 23.98 -7.77
N LEU A 28 -5.57 23.78 -8.99
CA LEU A 28 -6.33 22.59 -9.37
C LEU A 28 -5.50 21.31 -9.27
N SER A 29 -4.23 21.35 -9.70
CA SER A 29 -3.31 20.22 -9.59
C SER A 29 -3.09 19.80 -8.13
N ARG A 30 -2.83 20.76 -7.23
CA ARG A 30 -2.71 20.51 -5.79
C ARG A 30 -4.01 20.00 -5.18
N GLY A 31 -5.16 20.56 -5.59
CA GLY A 31 -6.48 20.11 -5.17
C GLY A 31 -6.76 18.65 -5.55
N LYS A 32 -6.46 18.26 -6.79
CA LYS A 32 -6.59 16.87 -7.25
C LYS A 32 -5.67 15.92 -6.48
N ALA A 33 -4.42 16.31 -6.24
CA ALA A 33 -3.48 15.50 -5.46
C ALA A 33 -3.98 15.28 -4.02
N LYS A 34 -4.53 16.33 -3.38
CA LYS A 34 -5.10 16.21 -2.03
C LYS A 34 -6.39 15.39 -2.01
N ALA A 35 -7.24 15.51 -3.02
CA ALA A 35 -8.43 14.68 -3.15
C ALA A 35 -8.07 13.19 -3.24
N ALA A 36 -7.05 12.84 -4.04
CA ALA A 36 -6.56 11.48 -4.14
C ALA A 36 -6.00 10.94 -2.80
N ASP A 37 -5.31 11.78 -2.03
CA ASP A 37 -4.86 11.46 -0.67
C ASP A 37 -6.04 11.17 0.29
N VAL A 38 -7.04 12.04 0.33
CA VAL A 38 -8.24 11.84 1.16
C VAL A 38 -9.03 10.59 0.74
N MET A 39 -9.17 10.34 -0.55
CA MET A 39 -9.80 9.12 -1.06
C MET A 39 -9.01 7.86 -0.68
N CYS A 40 -7.67 7.92 -0.74
CA CYS A 40 -6.82 6.81 -0.32
C CYS A 40 -6.98 6.50 1.18
N LEU A 41 -7.00 7.52 2.05
CA LEU A 41 -7.30 7.35 3.48
C LEU A 41 -8.70 6.75 3.70
N SER A 42 -9.71 7.20 2.94
CA SER A 42 -11.07 6.64 3.02
C SER A 42 -11.11 5.17 2.60
N ASN A 43 -10.39 4.79 1.53
CA ASN A 43 -10.25 3.41 1.08
C ASN A 43 -9.61 2.54 2.17
N LEU A 44 -8.49 2.99 2.75
CA LEU A 44 -7.84 2.29 3.86
C LEU A 44 -8.75 2.18 5.08
N LYS A 45 -9.53 3.22 5.42
CA LYS A 45 -10.45 3.15 6.55
C LYS A 45 -11.55 2.11 6.33
N GLN A 46 -12.04 1.96 5.10
CA GLN A 46 -13.00 0.92 4.73
C GLN A 46 -12.37 -0.48 4.82
N LEU A 47 -11.15 -0.67 4.29
CA LEU A 47 -10.41 -1.93 4.43
C LEU A 47 -10.12 -2.29 5.89
N GLN A 48 -9.68 -1.30 6.68
CA GLN A 48 -9.43 -1.45 8.11
C GLN A 48 -10.68 -1.87 8.86
N THR A 49 -11.83 -1.30 8.51
CA THR A 49 -13.13 -1.71 9.06
C THR A 49 -13.44 -3.16 8.70
N CYS A 50 -13.19 -3.59 7.46
CA CYS A 50 -13.38 -5.00 7.05
C CYS A 50 -12.48 -5.95 7.86
N TRP A 51 -11.23 -5.56 8.11
CA TRP A 51 -10.28 -6.33 8.92
C TRP A 51 -10.71 -6.45 10.39
N GLN A 52 -11.22 -5.37 10.99
CA GLN A 52 -11.79 -5.39 12.34
C GLN A 52 -13.05 -6.26 12.40
N LEU A 53 -13.96 -6.16 11.42
CA LEU A 53 -15.16 -6.99 11.34
C LEU A 53 -14.82 -8.48 11.19
N TYR A 54 -13.81 -8.82 10.40
CA TYR A 54 -13.29 -10.19 10.33
C TYR A 54 -12.87 -10.68 11.71
N THR A 55 -12.07 -9.88 12.41
CA THR A 55 -11.56 -10.25 13.74
C THR A 55 -12.68 -10.48 14.75
N MET A 56 -13.68 -9.60 14.77
CA MET A 56 -14.87 -9.72 15.63
C MET A 56 -15.68 -10.99 15.34
N GLY A 57 -15.75 -11.41 14.07
CA GLY A 57 -16.49 -12.59 13.64
C GLY A 57 -15.73 -13.92 13.74
N ASN A 58 -14.45 -13.92 14.13
CA ASN A 58 -13.58 -15.10 14.08
C ASN A 58 -12.83 -15.34 15.40
N ASP A 59 -13.50 -15.24 16.55
CA ASP A 59 -12.91 -15.52 17.89
C ASP A 59 -11.62 -14.74 18.17
N ASP A 60 -11.62 -13.45 17.78
CA ASP A 60 -10.49 -12.52 17.89
C ASP A 60 -9.30 -12.85 16.97
N ARG A 61 -9.45 -13.82 16.05
CA ARG A 61 -8.40 -14.18 15.09
C ARG A 61 -8.30 -13.14 14.00
N LEU A 62 -7.07 -12.70 13.74
CA LEU A 62 -6.78 -11.74 12.68
C LEU A 62 -7.00 -12.37 11.30
N ALA A 63 -7.23 -11.54 10.27
CA ALA A 63 -7.36 -12.03 8.90
C ALA A 63 -6.05 -12.71 8.43
N PRO A 64 -6.10 -13.90 7.80
CA PRO A 64 -4.91 -14.56 7.26
C PRO A 64 -4.16 -13.66 6.29
N ASN A 65 -2.83 -13.64 6.41
CA ASN A 65 -1.95 -12.83 5.58
C ASN A 65 -0.87 -13.68 4.92
N ASN A 66 -1.27 -14.52 3.97
CA ASN A 66 -0.37 -15.49 3.35
C ASN A 66 0.29 -14.91 2.10
N SER A 67 1.60 -15.13 1.99
CA SER A 67 2.32 -14.89 0.74
C SER A 67 1.84 -15.92 -0.28
N VAL A 68 1.38 -15.42 -1.42
CA VAL A 68 0.83 -16.24 -2.51
C VAL A 68 1.85 -16.44 -3.64
N VAL A 69 3.06 -15.91 -3.50
CA VAL A 69 4.16 -16.02 -4.47
C VAL A 69 5.40 -16.55 -3.76
N ALA A 70 6.10 -17.51 -4.37
CA ALA A 70 7.35 -18.00 -3.83
C ALA A 70 8.41 -16.88 -3.85
N VAL A 71 8.91 -16.51 -2.67
CA VAL A 71 10.11 -15.66 -2.55
C VAL A 71 11.29 -16.42 -3.17
N PRO A 72 12.24 -15.76 -3.87
CA PRO A 72 13.45 -16.43 -4.39
C PRO A 72 14.16 -17.23 -3.28
N GLY A 73 14.23 -18.55 -3.43
CA GLY A 73 14.77 -19.48 -2.41
C GLY A 73 13.70 -20.24 -1.60
N SER A 74 12.44 -19.86 -1.68
CA SER A 74 11.30 -20.62 -1.13
C SER A 74 10.79 -21.63 -2.17
N THR A 75 10.54 -22.87 -1.73
CA THR A 75 10.07 -23.97 -2.59
C THR A 75 8.55 -24.11 -2.63
N ASN A 76 7.82 -23.34 -1.80
CA ASN A 76 6.38 -23.47 -1.65
C ASN A 76 5.71 -22.09 -1.63
N SER A 77 4.91 -21.76 -2.65
CA SER A 77 3.84 -20.76 -2.49
C SER A 77 2.81 -21.34 -1.53
N LEU A 78 2.41 -20.58 -0.50
CA LEU A 78 1.35 -21.06 0.38
C LEU A 78 0.04 -21.19 -0.40
N THR A 79 -0.59 -22.35 -0.26
CA THR A 79 -1.89 -22.62 -0.89
C THR A 79 -2.89 -21.52 -0.52
N ALA A 80 -3.71 -21.13 -1.50
CA ALA A 80 -4.74 -20.09 -1.44
C ALA A 80 -5.89 -20.37 -0.44
N SER A 81 -5.61 -21.12 0.64
CA SER A 81 -6.43 -21.14 1.84
C SER A 81 -6.47 -19.73 2.46
N ALA A 82 -7.38 -18.94 1.87
CA ALA A 82 -8.03 -17.75 2.38
C ALA A 82 -7.12 -16.64 2.94
N SER A 83 -6.18 -16.11 2.15
CA SER A 83 -5.50 -14.83 2.47
C SER A 83 -6.49 -13.65 2.44
N TRP A 84 -6.14 -12.53 3.08
CA TRP A 84 -6.94 -11.30 3.07
C TRP A 84 -7.23 -10.81 1.64
N CYS A 85 -6.27 -11.00 0.75
CA CYS A 85 -6.37 -10.81 -0.69
C CYS A 85 -5.44 -11.81 -1.39
N ALA A 86 -5.95 -12.54 -2.38
CA ALA A 86 -5.15 -13.49 -3.14
C ALA A 86 -4.37 -12.77 -4.26
N GLY A 87 -3.58 -13.54 -5.03
CA GLY A 87 -2.98 -13.10 -6.29
C GLY A 87 -1.72 -12.24 -6.16
N SER A 88 -1.01 -12.08 -7.28
CA SER A 88 0.16 -11.21 -7.39
C SER A 88 -0.25 -9.90 -8.04
N PRO A 89 -0.26 -8.76 -7.32
CA PRO A 89 -0.66 -7.47 -7.90
C PRO A 89 0.22 -7.00 -9.05
N ARG A 90 1.45 -7.51 -9.12
CA ARG A 90 2.40 -7.24 -10.20
C ARG A 90 1.91 -7.75 -11.56
N HIS A 91 1.12 -8.82 -11.58
CA HIS A 91 0.66 -9.47 -12.81
C HIS A 91 -0.87 -9.45 -12.95
N ASP A 92 -1.60 -9.02 -11.93
CA ASP A 92 -3.05 -9.10 -11.90
C ASP A 92 -3.74 -7.75 -12.13
N SER A 93 -4.50 -7.70 -13.22
CA SER A 93 -5.41 -6.59 -13.56
C SER A 93 -6.87 -6.96 -13.37
N SER A 94 -7.17 -8.23 -13.06
CA SER A 94 -8.52 -8.73 -12.83
C SER A 94 -8.96 -8.44 -11.39
N THR A 95 -10.26 -8.57 -11.13
CA THR A 95 -10.82 -8.43 -9.77
C THR A 95 -10.89 -9.75 -9.01
N ILE A 96 -10.63 -10.87 -9.69
CA ILE A 96 -10.86 -12.24 -9.18
C ILE A 96 -10.08 -12.48 -7.89
N SER A 97 -8.81 -12.07 -7.84
CA SER A 97 -7.98 -12.26 -6.65
C SER A 97 -8.40 -11.42 -5.44
N ILE A 98 -9.03 -10.26 -5.68
CA ILE A 98 -9.65 -9.46 -4.62
C ILE A 98 -10.94 -10.13 -4.14
N GLU A 99 -11.77 -10.60 -5.07
CA GLU A 99 -13.07 -11.23 -4.78
C GLU A 99 -12.93 -12.54 -3.99
N MET A 100 -11.82 -13.26 -4.16
CA MET A 100 -11.49 -14.46 -3.40
C MET A 100 -10.95 -14.18 -1.99
N GLY A 101 -10.60 -12.92 -1.68
CA GLY A 101 -10.03 -12.53 -0.38
C GLY A 101 -11.05 -12.57 0.75
N VAL A 102 -10.62 -12.96 1.96
CA VAL A 102 -11.55 -13.11 3.11
C VAL A 102 -12.22 -11.81 3.54
N LEU A 103 -11.62 -10.66 3.23
CA LEU A 103 -12.17 -9.36 3.61
C LEU A 103 -13.26 -8.88 2.65
N PHE A 104 -13.32 -9.44 1.43
CA PHE A 104 -14.26 -9.00 0.39
C PHE A 104 -15.72 -9.23 0.77
N THR A 105 -16.00 -10.20 1.65
CA THR A 105 -17.37 -10.46 2.14
C THR A 105 -17.94 -9.30 2.96
N TYR A 106 -17.08 -8.51 3.62
CA TYR A 106 -17.50 -7.37 4.45
C TYR A 106 -17.67 -6.07 3.65
N ASN A 107 -16.95 -5.92 2.53
CA ASN A 107 -17.17 -4.84 1.57
C ASN A 107 -16.78 -5.32 0.16
N ARG A 108 -17.78 -5.42 -0.72
CA ARG A 108 -17.62 -5.93 -2.11
C ARG A 108 -17.12 -4.88 -3.11
N SER A 109 -16.72 -3.70 -2.62
CA SER A 109 -16.28 -2.60 -3.47
C SER A 109 -14.80 -2.76 -3.84
N VAL A 110 -14.49 -3.30 -5.02
CA VAL A 110 -13.11 -3.51 -5.47
C VAL A 110 -12.26 -2.23 -5.44
N GLY A 111 -12.88 -1.07 -5.66
CA GLY A 111 -12.20 0.23 -5.66
C GLY A 111 -11.47 0.60 -4.35
N ILE A 112 -11.79 -0.04 -3.22
CA ILE A 112 -11.12 0.23 -1.93
C ILE A 112 -9.74 -0.42 -1.84
N TYR A 113 -9.38 -1.34 -2.73
CA TYR A 113 -8.10 -2.07 -2.71
C TYR A 113 -6.97 -1.32 -3.42
N ARG A 114 -7.29 -0.24 -4.13
CA ARG A 114 -6.32 0.53 -4.91
C ARG A 114 -6.31 2.00 -4.50
N CYS A 115 -5.11 2.54 -4.41
CA CYS A 115 -4.91 3.97 -4.22
C CYS A 115 -5.24 4.72 -5.52
N PRO A 116 -6.07 5.79 -5.49
CA PRO A 116 -6.38 6.57 -6.69
C PRO A 116 -5.18 7.37 -7.23
N ALA A 117 -4.11 7.55 -6.43
CA ALA A 117 -2.86 8.12 -6.89
C ALA A 117 -1.91 7.07 -7.53
N ASP A 118 -2.29 5.79 -7.50
CA ASP A 118 -1.53 4.71 -8.10
C ASP A 118 -1.64 4.71 -9.62
N LYS A 119 -0.54 5.06 -10.28
CA LYS A 119 -0.43 5.05 -11.75
C LYS A 119 0.27 3.81 -12.30
N SER A 120 0.68 2.89 -11.44
CA SER A 120 1.44 1.72 -11.86
C SER A 120 0.57 0.71 -12.58
N THR A 121 1.22 -0.03 -13.47
CA THR A 121 0.60 -1.06 -14.29
C THR A 121 1.15 -2.43 -13.94
N ILE A 122 0.57 -3.46 -14.56
CA ILE A 122 1.06 -4.83 -14.44
C ILE A 122 2.22 -5.08 -15.41
N GLU A 123 2.94 -6.16 -15.21
CA GLU A 123 3.95 -6.68 -16.12
C GLU A 123 3.63 -8.11 -16.59
N ASP A 124 4.13 -8.47 -17.77
CA ASP A 124 4.10 -9.85 -18.26
C ASP A 124 5.15 -10.74 -17.56
N LYS A 125 5.18 -12.03 -17.90
CA LYS A 125 6.14 -12.99 -17.31
C LYS A 125 7.61 -12.70 -17.67
N ALA A 126 7.85 -11.89 -18.70
CA ALA A 126 9.18 -11.46 -19.11
C ALA A 126 9.58 -10.13 -18.45
N GLY A 127 8.72 -9.55 -17.61
CA GLY A 127 8.94 -8.28 -16.93
C GLY A 127 8.62 -7.04 -17.78
N ASN A 128 7.97 -7.20 -18.93
CA ASN A 128 7.56 -6.04 -19.73
C ASN A 128 6.30 -5.41 -19.16
N LEU A 129 6.31 -4.08 -18.97
CA LEU A 129 5.14 -3.34 -18.53
C LEU A 129 4.02 -3.42 -19.58
N LEU A 130 2.82 -3.76 -19.12
CA LEU A 130 1.60 -3.72 -19.90
C LEU A 130 0.80 -2.46 -19.55
N PRO A 131 -0.11 -1.98 -20.40
CA PRO A 131 -0.88 -0.75 -20.12
C PRO A 131 -1.98 -0.93 -19.07
N GLN A 132 -2.33 -2.16 -18.71
CA GLN A 132 -3.40 -2.44 -17.76
C GLN A 132 -2.95 -2.01 -16.36
N PRO A 133 -3.78 -1.23 -15.64
CA PRO A 133 -3.48 -0.91 -14.27
C PRO A 133 -3.49 -2.18 -13.41
N ARG A 134 -2.68 -2.18 -12.36
CA ARG A 134 -2.82 -3.18 -11.29
C ARG A 134 -4.11 -3.00 -10.52
N ASN A 135 -4.58 -4.09 -9.93
CA ASN A 135 -5.83 -4.13 -9.18
C ASN A 135 -5.73 -3.66 -7.71
N ARG A 136 -4.52 -3.58 -7.14
CA ARG A 136 -4.28 -3.29 -5.72
C ARG A 136 -3.09 -2.35 -5.51
N SER A 137 -3.08 -1.64 -4.38
CA SER A 137 -1.95 -0.79 -3.93
C SER A 137 -1.53 -1.01 -2.47
N TYR A 138 -2.32 -1.77 -1.72
CA TYR A 138 -2.12 -1.95 -0.28
C TYR A 138 -1.70 -3.38 0.00
N ASN A 139 -0.79 -3.54 0.96
CA ASN A 139 -0.40 -4.82 1.53
C ASN A 139 -0.62 -4.84 3.03
N LEU A 140 -0.86 -6.04 3.57
CA LEU A 140 -1.10 -6.23 5.01
C LEU A 140 0.25 -6.53 5.69
N SER A 141 0.49 -5.89 6.82
CA SER A 141 1.71 -6.01 7.62
C SER A 141 2.04 -7.48 7.91
N GLN A 142 3.32 -7.85 7.73
CA GLN A 142 3.84 -9.17 8.10
C GLN A 142 3.58 -9.53 9.57
N SER A 143 3.39 -8.52 10.43
CA SER A 143 3.13 -8.72 11.86
C SER A 143 1.78 -9.37 12.14
N LEU A 144 0.87 -9.44 11.16
CA LEU A 144 -0.52 -9.81 11.37
C LEU A 144 -0.85 -11.10 10.63
N ASN A 145 -1.00 -12.18 11.39
CA ASN A 145 -1.51 -13.49 10.99
C ASN A 145 -1.03 -13.99 9.62
N GLY A 146 0.25 -13.76 9.33
CA GLY A 146 0.97 -14.57 8.38
C GLY A 146 1.01 -16.03 8.86
N PHE A 147 1.14 -16.97 7.93
CA PHE A 147 1.36 -18.38 8.26
C PHE A 147 2.82 -18.76 7.97
N PRO A 148 3.75 -18.25 8.78
CA PRO A 148 5.15 -18.57 8.62
C PRO A 148 5.40 -20.06 8.90
N GLU A 149 4.51 -20.75 9.62
CA GLU A 149 4.55 -22.19 9.94
C GLU A 149 4.64 -23.13 8.73
N TYR A 150 4.18 -22.68 7.55
CA TYR A 150 4.24 -23.43 6.31
C TYR A 150 5.44 -23.08 5.42
N ASP A 151 6.21 -22.04 5.78
CA ASP A 151 7.49 -21.70 5.18
C ASP A 151 8.60 -21.88 6.24
N PRO A 152 9.46 -22.91 6.12
CA PRO A 152 10.46 -23.23 7.14
C PRO A 152 11.42 -22.08 7.47
N VAL A 153 11.61 -21.13 6.54
CA VAL A 153 12.41 -19.93 6.78
C VAL A 153 11.55 -18.95 7.56
N MET A 154 10.38 -18.55 7.05
CA MET A 154 9.58 -17.53 7.71
C MET A 154 9.17 -17.93 9.14
N ARG A 155 8.91 -19.23 9.41
CA ARG A 155 8.47 -19.74 10.73
C ARG A 155 9.35 -19.28 11.87
N ASP A 156 10.65 -19.38 11.67
CA ASP A 156 11.62 -19.23 12.76
C ASP A 156 12.10 -17.77 12.86
N TYR A 157 11.65 -16.91 11.95
CA TYR A 157 12.27 -15.61 11.67
C TYR A 157 11.30 -14.42 11.61
N ILE A 158 10.04 -14.63 11.23
CA ILE A 158 9.06 -13.54 11.10
C ILE A 158 8.08 -13.58 12.28
N PRO A 159 8.17 -12.63 13.22
CA PRO A 159 7.27 -12.56 14.34
C PRO A 159 5.87 -12.10 13.90
N THR A 160 4.83 -12.83 14.33
CA THR A 160 3.44 -12.52 13.99
C THR A 160 2.52 -12.56 15.21
N PHE A 161 1.44 -11.78 15.17
CA PHE A 161 0.29 -11.89 16.04
C PHE A 161 -0.78 -12.74 15.37
N LYS A 162 -1.42 -13.64 16.12
CA LYS A 162 -2.54 -14.46 15.62
C LYS A 162 -3.91 -13.91 16.03
N LYS A 163 -3.92 -13.06 17.06
CA LYS A 163 -5.13 -12.47 17.66
C LYS A 163 -4.93 -10.99 17.92
N LEU A 164 -6.01 -10.21 17.81
CA LEU A 164 -5.97 -8.77 18.05
C LEU A 164 -5.63 -8.45 19.51
N ALA A 165 -6.18 -9.21 20.47
CA ALA A 165 -5.87 -9.02 21.89
C ALA A 165 -4.41 -9.29 22.26
N LEU A 166 -3.61 -9.90 21.38
CA LEU A 166 -2.18 -10.14 21.61
C LEU A 166 -1.29 -8.99 21.11
N ILE A 167 -1.85 -8.03 20.37
CA ILE A 167 -1.11 -6.85 19.90
C ILE A 167 -0.81 -5.95 21.09
N THR A 168 0.44 -6.00 21.55
CA THR A 168 0.92 -5.33 22.76
C THR A 168 2.21 -4.55 22.50
N GLU A 169 3.11 -5.09 21.69
CA GLU A 169 4.34 -4.42 21.25
C GLU A 169 4.56 -4.63 19.72
N PRO A 170 4.37 -3.59 18.88
CA PRO A 170 3.90 -2.25 19.24
C PRO A 170 2.47 -2.25 19.79
N ASP A 171 2.13 -1.21 20.56
CA ASP A 171 0.76 -1.03 21.03
C ASP A 171 -0.22 -0.89 19.83
N PRO A 172 -1.53 -1.11 20.03
CA PRO A 172 -2.47 -1.10 18.91
C PRO A 172 -2.56 0.22 18.13
N VAL A 173 -2.24 1.37 18.73
CA VAL A 173 -2.24 2.66 18.00
C VAL A 173 -0.99 2.79 17.13
N ASN A 174 0.11 2.12 17.46
CA ASN A 174 1.33 2.13 16.65
C ASN A 174 1.46 0.91 15.73
N CYS A 175 0.70 -0.17 15.94
CA CYS A 175 0.79 -1.39 15.15
C CYS A 175 0.17 -1.23 13.75
N LEU A 176 1.02 -1.33 12.72
CA LEU A 176 0.62 -1.22 11.31
C LEU A 176 -0.24 -2.41 10.87
N VAL A 177 -1.31 -2.10 10.15
CA VAL A 177 -2.20 -3.06 9.49
C VAL A 177 -1.99 -3.02 7.99
N PHE A 178 -2.67 -2.14 7.26
CA PHE A 178 -2.44 -1.95 5.83
C PHE A 178 -1.43 -0.85 5.54
N VAL A 179 -0.58 -1.10 4.55
CA VAL A 179 0.48 -0.21 4.06
C VAL A 179 0.27 0.04 2.56
N ASP A 180 0.25 1.30 2.12
CA ASP A 180 0.37 1.66 0.70
C ASP A 180 1.82 1.43 0.25
N GLU A 181 2.02 0.42 -0.60
CA GLU A 181 3.33 -0.09 -0.96
C GLU A 181 3.81 0.45 -2.31
N HIS A 182 5.14 0.57 -2.44
CA HIS A 182 5.78 0.88 -3.69
C HIS A 182 5.50 -0.20 -4.74
N ALA A 183 5.25 0.27 -5.96
CA ALA A 183 4.80 -0.59 -7.04
C ALA A 183 5.81 -1.67 -7.43
N ASP A 184 7.10 -1.37 -7.24
CA ASP A 184 8.25 -2.21 -7.59
C ASP A 184 8.65 -3.23 -6.52
N THR A 185 8.06 -3.20 -5.33
CA THR A 185 8.25 -4.24 -4.30
C THR A 185 7.00 -5.08 -4.06
N MET A 186 5.86 -4.68 -4.63
CA MET A 186 4.59 -5.34 -4.37
C MET A 186 4.42 -6.65 -5.15
N TYR A 187 5.04 -7.73 -4.65
CA TYR A 187 5.03 -9.06 -5.27
C TYR A 187 3.86 -9.94 -4.79
N ASP A 188 3.51 -9.83 -3.52
CA ASP A 188 2.47 -10.62 -2.85
C ASP A 188 1.58 -9.75 -1.97
N ALA A 189 0.90 -10.35 -0.99
CA ALA A 189 -0.07 -9.72 -0.09
C ALA A 189 0.51 -9.17 1.23
N LEU A 190 1.81 -9.34 1.46
CA LEU A 190 2.51 -8.91 2.66
C LEU A 190 3.31 -7.63 2.41
N PHE A 191 3.34 -6.80 3.45
CA PHE A 191 4.34 -5.76 3.59
C PHE A 191 5.29 -6.17 4.71
N GLY A 192 6.56 -6.32 4.38
CA GLY A 192 7.60 -6.82 5.25
C GLY A 192 8.91 -6.05 5.18
N MET A 193 9.68 -6.18 6.27
CA MET A 193 11.03 -5.65 6.39
C MET A 193 11.76 -6.42 7.51
N PRO A 194 13.10 -6.32 7.56
CA PRO A 194 13.88 -6.95 8.63
C PRO A 194 13.38 -6.57 10.02
N THR A 195 13.25 -7.57 10.88
CA THR A 195 12.92 -7.39 12.29
C THR A 195 14.18 -7.54 13.14
N ASP A 196 14.16 -7.10 14.39
CA ASP A 196 15.28 -7.36 15.30
C ASP A 196 15.59 -8.86 15.47
N HIS A 197 14.58 -9.71 15.31
CA HIS A 197 14.73 -11.17 15.34
C HIS A 197 15.33 -11.75 14.04
N TYR A 198 15.05 -11.12 12.90
CA TYR A 198 15.63 -11.48 11.60
C TYR A 198 16.74 -10.49 11.23
N ASP A 199 17.91 -10.68 11.84
CA ASP A 199 19.17 -9.95 11.63
C ASP A 199 19.19 -8.42 11.87
N GLY A 200 18.03 -7.76 11.95
CA GLY A 200 17.92 -6.32 12.17
C GLY A 200 18.54 -5.48 11.05
N SER A 201 18.77 -6.05 9.86
CA SER A 201 19.45 -5.37 8.75
C SER A 201 18.73 -4.08 8.36
N GLN A 202 19.51 -3.04 8.08
CA GLN A 202 19.01 -1.73 7.67
C GLN A 202 18.68 -1.74 6.17
N THR A 203 17.68 -2.55 5.82
CA THR A 203 17.23 -2.72 4.44
C THR A 203 15.72 -2.61 4.32
N TRP A 204 15.24 -2.28 3.12
CA TRP A 204 13.86 -2.46 2.70
C TRP A 204 13.74 -3.75 1.92
N TRP A 205 12.92 -4.69 2.40
CA TRP A 205 12.39 -5.76 1.56
C TRP A 205 11.26 -5.21 0.73
N ASP A 206 10.24 -4.68 1.42
CA ASP A 206 9.15 -3.97 0.81
C ASP A 206 9.28 -2.48 1.10
N LEU A 207 9.20 -1.67 0.04
CA LEU A 207 9.37 -0.23 0.14
C LEU A 207 7.99 0.41 0.25
N PRO A 208 7.74 1.31 1.21
CA PRO A 208 6.50 2.08 1.23
C PRO A 208 6.35 2.95 -0.03
N ALA A 209 5.11 3.24 -0.42
CA ALA A 209 4.84 4.09 -1.57
C ALA A 209 5.45 5.50 -1.40
N ASN A 210 5.74 6.16 -2.52
CA ASN A 210 6.10 7.59 -2.55
C ASN A 210 5.04 8.40 -3.30
N ARG A 211 3.84 8.45 -2.73
CA ARG A 211 2.67 9.13 -3.31
C ARG A 211 2.28 10.31 -2.44
N HIS A 212 1.12 10.90 -2.68
CA HIS A 212 0.51 11.89 -1.77
C HIS A 212 1.43 13.04 -1.35
N SER A 213 2.23 13.58 -2.28
CA SER A 213 3.25 14.60 -2.02
C SER A 213 4.32 14.13 -1.03
N GLN A 214 5.08 13.09 -1.42
CA GLN A 214 6.17 12.50 -0.65
C GLN A 214 5.68 11.88 0.68
N GLY A 215 4.82 10.87 0.55
CA GLY A 215 4.29 10.11 1.67
C GLY A 215 3.62 8.82 1.24
N ALA A 216 3.07 8.10 2.21
CA ALA A 216 2.14 7.00 1.96
C ALA A 216 1.07 6.98 3.06
N ASN A 217 -0.01 6.25 2.79
CA ASN A 217 -1.11 6.11 3.73
C ASN A 217 -1.07 4.75 4.41
N PHE A 218 -1.41 4.74 5.69
CA PHE A 218 -1.30 3.61 6.59
C PHE A 218 -2.58 3.46 7.40
N SER A 219 -2.80 2.25 7.91
CA SER A 219 -3.83 1.96 8.90
C SER A 219 -3.23 1.20 10.08
N PHE A 220 -3.87 1.30 11.24
CA PHE A 220 -3.34 0.85 12.52
C PHE A 220 -4.34 -0.04 13.25
N ALA A 221 -3.87 -0.88 14.16
CA ALA A 221 -4.68 -1.93 14.78
C ALA A 221 -5.86 -1.39 15.62
N ASP A 222 -5.73 -0.21 16.21
CA ASP A 222 -6.83 0.52 16.86
C ASP A 222 -7.95 0.97 15.89
N GLY A 223 -7.68 0.94 14.59
CA GLY A 223 -8.61 1.24 13.52
C GLY A 223 -8.42 2.61 12.86
N HIS A 224 -7.50 3.47 13.33
CA HIS A 224 -7.28 4.74 12.66
C HIS A 224 -6.45 4.58 11.38
N VAL A 225 -6.44 5.64 10.57
CA VAL A 225 -5.64 5.75 9.34
C VAL A 225 -4.95 7.09 9.33
N GLU A 226 -3.72 7.13 8.85
CA GLU A 226 -2.98 8.38 8.71
C GLU A 226 -2.05 8.38 7.51
N ARG A 227 -1.68 9.60 7.10
CA ARG A 227 -0.67 9.82 6.10
C ARG A 227 0.66 10.11 6.77
N LEU A 228 1.63 9.28 6.43
CA LEU A 228 3.00 9.43 6.82
C LEU A 228 3.76 10.19 5.72
N LYS A 229 4.23 11.41 6.04
CA LYS A 229 5.13 12.18 5.16
C LYS A 229 6.56 11.65 5.33
N TRP A 230 7.28 11.49 4.23
CA TRP A 230 8.66 11.07 4.23
C TRP A 230 9.62 12.24 4.34
N GLU A 231 10.76 12.04 5.01
CA GLU A 231 11.88 12.96 4.99
C GLU A 231 12.52 13.01 3.60
N ILE A 232 12.69 11.84 2.99
CA ILE A 232 13.20 11.71 1.62
C ILE A 232 12.24 10.89 0.74
N PRO A 233 12.19 11.18 -0.58
CA PRO A 233 11.43 10.37 -1.53
C PRO A 233 11.81 8.88 -1.46
N LYS A 234 10.82 8.00 -1.37
CA LYS A 234 11.02 6.54 -1.49
C LYS A 234 11.17 6.19 -2.96
N THR A 235 12.42 5.99 -3.39
CA THR A 235 12.75 5.63 -4.78
C THR A 235 13.33 4.23 -4.78
N PHE A 236 12.69 3.33 -5.52
CA PHE A 236 13.19 1.98 -5.73
C PHE A 236 14.43 1.99 -6.65
N ARG A 237 15.46 1.22 -6.27
CA ARG A 237 16.71 1.08 -7.03
C ARG A 237 17.03 -0.38 -7.37
N TYR A 238 16.88 -1.25 -6.37
CA TYR A 238 17.11 -2.69 -6.48
C TYR A 238 16.43 -3.37 -5.28
N TRP A 239 16.24 -4.68 -5.36
CA TRP A 239 15.73 -5.49 -4.25
C TRP A 239 16.81 -6.48 -3.83
N VAL A 240 17.21 -6.61 -2.56
CA VAL A 240 16.81 -5.89 -1.32
C VAL A 240 17.59 -4.58 -1.17
N GLN A 241 16.93 -3.45 -0.88
CA GLN A 241 17.55 -2.11 -0.89
C GLN A 241 18.14 -1.70 0.47
N SER A 242 19.41 -1.29 0.51
CA SER A 242 20.00 -0.68 1.72
C SER A 242 19.42 0.70 2.02
N VAL A 243 19.22 0.99 3.31
CA VAL A 243 18.69 2.25 3.82
C VAL A 243 19.84 3.23 4.07
N PRO A 244 19.93 4.36 3.35
CA PRO A 244 20.97 5.34 3.60
C PRO A 244 20.68 6.16 4.88
N PRO A 245 21.70 6.81 5.48
CA PRO A 245 21.54 7.53 6.75
C PRO A 245 20.41 8.56 6.76
N GLU A 246 20.22 9.28 5.65
CA GLU A 246 19.15 10.27 5.47
C GLU A 246 17.74 9.66 5.48
N GLU A 247 17.60 8.35 5.23
CA GLU A 247 16.32 7.63 5.22
C GLU A 247 16.01 6.94 6.54
N LEU A 248 16.98 6.81 7.44
CA LEU A 248 16.83 6.12 8.71
C LEU A 248 15.64 6.60 9.56
N PRO A 249 15.28 7.90 9.63
CA PRO A 249 14.10 8.33 10.37
C PRO A 249 12.81 7.69 9.84
N ASP A 250 12.65 7.63 8.52
CA ASP A 250 11.47 7.03 7.87
C ASP A 250 11.46 5.52 8.08
N TRP A 251 12.62 4.87 7.90
CA TRP A 251 12.76 3.42 8.10
C TRP A 251 12.46 3.00 9.54
N ASN A 252 13.04 3.71 10.53
CA ASN A 252 12.79 3.46 11.94
C ASN A 252 11.31 3.65 12.29
N ARG A 253 10.62 4.65 11.69
CA ARG A 253 9.19 4.87 11.94
C ARG A 253 8.35 3.70 11.44
N VAL A 254 8.60 3.18 10.25
CA VAL A 254 7.86 2.03 9.72
C VAL A 254 8.21 0.76 10.51
N LYS A 255 9.49 0.54 10.82
CA LYS A 255 9.94 -0.59 11.64
C LYS A 255 9.26 -0.61 13.01
N ALA A 256 9.16 0.54 13.67
CA ALA A 256 8.53 0.66 14.98
C ALA A 256 7.05 0.24 14.97
N GLY A 257 6.38 0.30 13.81
CA GLY A 257 5.00 -0.14 13.65
C GLY A 257 4.84 -1.64 13.38
N LEU A 258 5.92 -2.40 13.32
CA LEU A 258 5.91 -3.86 13.14
C LEU A 258 6.32 -4.58 14.42
N LYS A 259 5.80 -5.79 14.63
CA LYS A 259 6.26 -6.71 15.65
C LYS A 259 7.73 -7.04 15.40
N GLN A 260 8.60 -6.80 16.38
CA GLN A 260 10.05 -6.98 16.23
C GLN A 260 10.58 -8.30 16.79
N LYS A 261 9.84 -8.93 17.72
CA LYS A 261 10.27 -10.09 18.51
C LYS A 261 9.21 -11.20 18.47
N MET A 262 9.62 -12.45 18.62
CA MET A 262 8.74 -13.64 18.61
C MET A 262 7.69 -13.63 19.72
#